data_AF-A0A5K8AJM0-F1
#
_entry.id   AF-A0A5K8AJM0-F1
#
_cell.length_a   1.000
_cell.length_b   1.000
_cell.length_c   1.000
_cell.angle_alpha   90.00
_cell.angle_beta   90.00
_cell.angle_gamma   90.00
#
_symmetry.space_group_name_H-M   'P 1'
#
loop_
_entity.id
_entity.type
_entity.pdbx_description
1 polymer ?
#
loop_
_entity_poly.entity_id
_entity_poly.type
_entity_poly.pdbx_seq_one_letter_code
_entity_poly.pdbx_strand_id
1 'polypeptide(L)'
;MKKRHGHYCRICGSIKPNEAFSGKGHRNHICKVCSKLPRSEIDSIDQKDEIFNFLSQSHISKKNISRLHSLIESPDEEVAKLAGIVLDVAMVKPYKKKRLKFLAREHRDLLEKLDETGLIVAHHL
;
A
#
# COMPACT_ATOMS: atom_id res chain seq x y z
N MET A 1 -0.28 -22.22 -30.57
CA MET A 1 0.28 -20.88 -30.27
C MET A 1 0.14 -20.59 -28.78
N LYS A 2 1.25 -20.47 -28.01
CA LYS A 2 1.17 -20.15 -26.58
C LYS A 2 0.81 -18.67 -26.43
N LYS A 3 -0.37 -18.35 -25.86
CA LYS A 3 -0.72 -16.98 -25.46
C LYS A 3 0.35 -16.50 -24.46
N ARG A 4 1.17 -15.53 -24.86
CA ARG A 4 2.07 -14.84 -23.92
C ARG A 4 1.20 -13.94 -23.07
N HIS A 5 0.76 -14.45 -21.92
CA HIS A 5 0.08 -13.63 -20.92
C HIS A 5 1.08 -12.58 -20.44
N GLY A 6 0.74 -11.31 -20.58
CA GLY A 6 1.57 -10.20 -20.11
C GLY A 6 1.79 -10.25 -18.59
N HIS A 7 2.65 -9.37 -18.09
CA HIS A 7 2.92 -9.23 -16.67
C HIS A 7 2.31 -7.95 -16.10
N TYR A 8 1.89 -7.99 -14.84
CA TYR A 8 1.43 -6.81 -14.10
C TYR A 8 2.62 -5.91 -13.75
N CYS A 9 2.47 -4.60 -13.95
CA CYS A 9 3.42 -3.59 -13.48
C CYS A 9 2.93 -3.01 -12.16
N ARG A 10 3.71 -3.15 -11.10
CA ARG A 10 3.35 -2.69 -9.75
C ARG A 10 3.33 -1.17 -9.59
N ILE A 11 3.99 -0.43 -10.48
CA ILE A 11 4.04 1.04 -10.40
C ILE A 11 2.85 1.70 -11.09
N CYS A 12 2.38 1.14 -12.21
CA CYS A 12 1.26 1.73 -12.96
C CYS A 12 -0.02 0.88 -12.97
N GLY A 13 -0.04 -0.22 -12.21
CA GLY A 13 -1.19 -1.10 -12.07
C GLY A 13 -1.65 -1.83 -13.34
N SER A 14 -0.96 -1.67 -14.47
CA SER A 14 -1.41 -2.19 -15.77
C SER A 14 -0.74 -3.51 -16.12
N ILE A 15 -1.49 -4.42 -16.75
CA ILE A 15 -0.92 -5.58 -17.44
C ILE A 15 -0.21 -5.10 -18.72
N LYS A 16 1.07 -5.44 -18.88
CA LYS A 16 1.90 -5.06 -20.03
C LYS A 16 2.48 -6.32 -20.70
N PRO A 17 2.77 -6.27 -22.02
CA PRO A 17 3.39 -7.40 -22.71
C PRO A 17 4.81 -7.66 -22.18
N ASN A 18 5.32 -8.88 -22.38
CA ASN A 18 6.61 -9.30 -21.81
C ASN A 18 7.77 -8.43 -22.30
N GLU A 19 7.71 -7.95 -23.53
CA GLU A 19 8.69 -7.06 -24.14
C GLU A 19 8.78 -5.68 -23.46
N ALA A 20 7.75 -5.30 -22.69
CA ALA A 20 7.70 -4.04 -21.94
C ALA A 20 8.43 -4.09 -20.59
N PHE A 21 8.98 -5.23 -20.18
CA PHE A 21 9.78 -5.37 -18.95
C PHE A 21 11.27 -5.59 -19.28
N SER A 22 12.14 -5.12 -18.39
CA SER A 22 13.59 -5.32 -18.51
C SER A 22 14.06 -6.41 -17.53
N GLY A 23 14.49 -7.55 -18.06
CA GLY A 23 15.17 -8.60 -17.29
C GLY A 23 14.34 -9.87 -17.03
N LYS A 24 15.05 -10.96 -16.67
CA LYS A 24 14.47 -12.22 -16.18
C LYS A 24 14.41 -12.14 -14.65
N GLY A 25 13.22 -11.95 -14.08
CA GLY A 25 13.05 -11.99 -12.62
C GLY A 25 11.74 -11.40 -12.14
N HIS A 26 11.03 -12.16 -11.31
CA HIS A 26 9.75 -11.78 -10.69
C HIS A 26 9.88 -10.61 -9.68
N ARG A 27 11.08 -10.18 -9.30
CA ARG A 27 11.23 -9.17 -8.24
C ARG A 27 11.00 -7.73 -8.71
N ASN A 28 11.24 -7.46 -9.99
CA ASN A 28 11.21 -6.11 -10.53
C ASN A 28 10.01 -5.92 -11.46
N HIS A 29 8.79 -6.36 -11.11
CA HIS A 29 7.59 -6.20 -11.94
C HIS A 29 7.23 -4.72 -12.20
N ILE A 30 8.10 -4.01 -12.92
CA ILE A 30 8.14 -2.60 -13.22
C ILE A 30 8.44 -2.53 -14.73
N CYS A 31 7.51 -1.96 -15.49
CA CYS A 31 7.70 -1.83 -16.93
C CYS A 31 8.81 -0.80 -17.24
N LYS A 32 9.40 -0.89 -18.43
CA LYS A 32 10.47 -0.01 -18.93
C LYS A 32 10.12 1.49 -18.90
N VAL A 33 8.83 1.82 -18.88
CA VAL A 33 8.36 3.21 -18.76
C VAL A 33 8.48 3.65 -17.30
N CYS A 34 7.89 2.90 -16.38
CA CYS A 34 7.95 3.18 -14.94
C CYS A 34 9.36 3.08 -14.37
N SER A 35 10.24 2.25 -14.95
CA SER A 35 11.62 2.14 -14.51
C SER A 35 12.45 3.40 -14.77
N LYS A 36 11.93 4.35 -15.56
CA LYS A 36 12.56 5.65 -15.82
C LYS A 36 12.13 6.74 -14.83
N LEU A 37 11.15 6.47 -13.98
CA LEU A 37 10.73 7.42 -12.95
C LEU A 37 11.87 7.63 -11.94
N PRO A 38 11.94 8.81 -11.30
CA PRO A 38 12.82 9.05 -10.18
C PRO A 38 12.66 7.97 -9.10
N ARG A 39 13.76 7.63 -8.44
CA ARG A 39 13.76 6.59 -7.40
C ARG A 39 12.81 6.95 -6.25
N SER A 40 12.73 8.23 -5.88
CA SER A 40 11.82 8.75 -4.86
C SER A 40 10.35 8.52 -5.20
N GLU A 41 9.95 8.69 -6.47
CA GLU A 41 8.57 8.44 -6.90
C GLU A 41 8.22 6.95 -6.86
N ILE A 42 9.14 6.10 -7.29
CA ILE A 42 8.97 4.64 -7.21
C ILE A 42 8.85 4.21 -5.74
N ASP A 43 9.74 4.71 -4.88
CA ASP A 43 9.74 4.38 -3.46
C ASP A 43 8.47 4.90 -2.76
N SER A 44 7.96 6.08 -3.14
CA SER A 44 6.68 6.61 -2.65
C SER A 44 5.51 5.68 -2.98
N ILE A 45 5.38 5.28 -4.24
CA ILE A 45 4.31 4.36 -4.68
C ILE A 45 4.42 3.03 -3.93
N ASP A 46 5.62 2.48 -3.81
CA ASP A 46 5.86 1.23 -3.09
C ASP A 46 5.48 1.30 -1.62
N GLN A 47 5.83 2.40 -0.95
CA GLN A 47 5.56 2.59 0.46
C GLN A 47 4.06 2.78 0.71
N LYS A 48 3.36 3.52 -0.15
CA LYS A 48 1.89 3.66 -0.08
C LYS A 48 1.20 2.31 -0.26
N ASP A 49 1.63 1.51 -1.25
CA ASP A 49 1.14 0.15 -1.45
C ASP A 49 1.46 -0.76 -0.25
N GLU A 50 2.65 -0.65 0.33
CA GLU A 50 3.05 -1.39 1.54
C GLU A 50 2.12 -1.07 2.72
N ILE A 51 1.86 0.22 2.97
CA ILE A 51 0.97 0.70 4.05
C ILE A 51 -0.46 0.19 3.85
N PHE A 52 -1.00 0.31 2.63
CA PHE A 52 -2.32 -0.22 2.30
C PHE A 52 -2.40 -1.74 2.52
N ASN A 53 -1.36 -2.46 2.12
CA ASN A 53 -1.27 -3.90 2.32
C ASN A 53 -1.20 -4.29 3.80
N PHE A 54 -0.59 -3.49 4.67
CA PHE A 54 -0.66 -3.74 6.12
C PHE A 54 -2.09 -3.61 6.64
N LEU A 55 -2.82 -2.58 6.22
CA LEU A 55 -4.22 -2.40 6.61
C LEU A 55 -5.11 -3.55 6.11
N SER A 56 -4.82 -4.10 4.92
CA SER A 56 -5.62 -5.19 4.34
C SER A 56 -5.44 -6.55 5.01
N GLN A 57 -4.32 -6.76 5.74
CA GLN A 57 -4.01 -8.01 6.44
C GLN A 57 -5.01 -8.32 7.56
N SER A 58 -5.18 -9.63 7.83
CA SER A 58 -6.03 -10.13 8.92
C SER A 58 -5.57 -9.64 10.29
N HIS A 59 -4.26 -9.42 10.45
CA HIS A 59 -3.61 -8.92 11.66
C HIS A 59 -2.42 -8.05 11.27
N ILE A 60 -2.39 -6.80 11.73
CA ILE A 60 -1.22 -5.92 11.58
C ILE A 60 -0.16 -6.39 12.58
N SER A 61 0.87 -7.05 12.08
CA SER A 61 1.87 -7.70 12.92
C SER A 61 2.79 -6.69 13.63
N LYS A 62 3.50 -7.13 14.68
CA LYS A 62 4.55 -6.32 15.33
C LYS A 62 5.62 -5.83 14.34
N LYS A 63 5.97 -6.66 13.34
CA LYS A 63 6.91 -6.28 12.28
C LYS A 63 6.34 -5.15 11.41
N ASN A 64 5.05 -5.22 11.09
CA ASN A 64 4.38 -4.15 10.33
C ASN A 64 4.37 -2.85 11.15
N ILE A 65 4.11 -2.93 12.46
CA ILE A 65 4.16 -1.78 13.38
C ILE A 65 5.56 -1.15 13.40
N SER A 66 6.62 -1.95 13.56
CA SER A 66 8.00 -1.44 13.49
C SER A 66 8.30 -0.79 12.14
N ARG A 67 7.78 -1.36 11.04
CA ARG A 67 7.93 -0.78 9.70
C ARG A 67 7.17 0.54 9.56
N LEU A 68 5.95 0.64 10.09
CA LEU A 68 5.15 1.87 10.08
C LEU A 68 5.87 2.99 10.83
N HIS A 69 6.50 2.70 11.98
CA HIS A 69 7.32 3.68 12.68
C HIS A 69 8.45 4.23 11.82
N SER A 70 9.14 3.39 11.03
CA SER A 70 10.16 3.87 10.09
C SER A 70 9.58 4.71 8.95
N LEU A 71 8.34 4.45 8.52
CA LEU A 71 7.69 5.15 7.42
C LEU A 71 7.11 6.52 7.83
N ILE A 72 6.84 6.74 9.11
CA ILE A 72 6.45 8.07 9.63
C ILE A 72 7.57 9.10 9.42
N GLU A 73 8.83 8.66 9.42
CA GLU A 73 10.00 9.52 9.17
C GLU A 73 10.32 9.65 7.66
N SER A 74 9.42 9.26 6.77
CA SER A 74 9.63 9.39 5.32
C SER A 74 9.71 10.87 4.91
N PRO A 75 10.61 11.24 3.97
CA PRO A 75 10.61 12.59 3.39
C PRO A 75 9.37 12.85 2.52
N ASP A 76 8.64 11.80 2.11
CA ASP A 76 7.34 11.94 1.46
C ASP A 76 6.25 12.13 2.54
N GLU A 77 5.72 13.35 2.62
CA GLU A 77 4.71 13.74 3.62
C GLU A 77 3.45 12.89 3.56
N GLU A 78 3.06 12.43 2.36
CA GLU A 78 1.87 11.60 2.20
C GLU A 78 2.13 10.18 2.73
N VAL A 79 3.31 9.61 2.47
CA VAL A 79 3.72 8.34 3.07
C VAL A 79 3.74 8.44 4.59
N ALA A 80 4.37 9.48 5.13
CA ALA A 80 4.46 9.71 6.57
C ALA A 80 3.07 9.79 7.22
N LYS A 81 2.17 10.58 6.61
CA LYS A 81 0.77 10.72 7.05
C LYS A 81 0.02 9.38 7.04
N LEU A 82 0.08 8.65 5.92
CA LEU A 82 -0.61 7.37 5.78
C LEU A 82 -0.08 6.32 6.78
N ALA A 83 1.23 6.28 7.00
CA ALA A 83 1.87 5.40 7.96
C ALA A 83 1.40 5.68 9.39
N GLY A 84 1.32 6.96 9.77
CA GLY A 84 0.80 7.37 11.08
C GLY A 84 -0.64 6.91 11.31
N ILE A 85 -1.53 7.11 10.33
CA ILE A 85 -2.93 6.68 10.44
C ILE A 85 -3.04 5.16 10.60
N VAL A 86 -2.31 4.38 9.78
CA VAL A 86 -2.35 2.92 9.88
C VAL A 86 -1.70 2.41 11.18
N LEU A 87 -0.70 3.12 11.70
CA LEU A 87 -0.13 2.83 13.02
C LEU A 87 -1.16 3.04 14.13
N ASP A 88 -1.87 4.17 14.16
CA ASP A 88 -2.92 4.43 15.15
C ASP A 88 -3.97 3.32 15.13
N VAL A 89 -4.38 2.89 13.94
CA VAL A 89 -5.28 1.74 13.75
C VAL A 89 -4.71 0.46 14.33
N ALA A 90 -3.41 0.19 14.10
CA ALA A 90 -2.74 -0.99 14.62
C ALA A 90 -2.66 -0.98 16.15
N MET A 91 -2.51 0.19 16.77
CA MET A 91 -2.44 0.33 18.22
C MET A 91 -3.80 0.10 18.90
N VAL A 92 -4.90 0.51 18.27
CA VAL A 92 -6.25 0.33 18.85
C VAL A 92 -6.92 -0.98 18.44
N LYS A 93 -6.75 -1.42 17.19
CA LYS A 93 -7.44 -2.58 16.62
C LYS A 93 -6.63 -3.28 15.50
N PRO A 94 -5.56 -4.01 15.85
CA PRO A 94 -4.67 -4.62 14.87
C PRO A 94 -5.33 -5.73 14.05
N TYR A 95 -6.31 -6.44 14.61
CA TYR A 95 -7.06 -7.48 13.89
C TYR A 95 -8.16 -6.88 13.01
N LYS A 96 -8.26 -7.35 11.76
CA LYS A 96 -9.20 -6.85 10.74
C LYS A 96 -10.66 -7.10 11.08
N LYS A 97 -10.95 -8.21 11.76
CA LYS A 97 -12.32 -8.63 12.07
C LYS A 97 -13.04 -7.54 12.85
N LYS A 98 -14.11 -6.98 12.24
CA LYS A 98 -14.92 -5.88 12.79
C LYS A 98 -14.12 -4.60 13.08
N ARG A 99 -12.94 -4.40 12.47
CA ARG A 99 -12.09 -3.23 12.71
C ARG A 99 -12.83 -1.92 12.43
N LEU A 100 -13.40 -1.78 11.24
CA LEU A 100 -14.14 -0.56 10.86
C LEU A 100 -15.34 -0.32 11.76
N LYS A 101 -16.09 -1.38 12.13
CA LYS A 101 -17.22 -1.26 13.07
C LYS A 101 -16.76 -0.82 14.48
N PHE A 102 -15.60 -1.28 14.93
CA PHE A 102 -15.01 -0.85 16.19
C PHE A 102 -14.59 0.62 16.12
N LEU A 103 -13.89 1.04 15.06
CA LEU A 103 -13.48 2.43 14.85
C LEU A 103 -14.70 3.36 14.77
N ALA A 104 -15.75 2.99 14.02
CA ALA A 104 -16.97 3.78 13.93
C ALA A 104 -17.66 4.04 15.29
N ARG A 105 -17.45 3.14 16.26
CA ARG A 105 -18.07 3.22 17.59
C ARG A 105 -17.17 3.92 18.62
N GLU A 106 -15.86 3.64 18.60
CA GLU A 106 -14.92 4.07 19.66
C GLU A 106 -13.90 5.12 19.20
N HIS A 107 -13.60 5.21 17.90
CA HIS A 107 -12.54 6.05 17.31
C HIS A 107 -13.00 6.64 15.97
N ARG A 108 -14.07 7.44 16.01
CA ARG A 108 -14.71 7.99 14.80
C ARG A 108 -13.76 8.91 14.02
N ASP A 109 -12.96 9.70 14.73
CA ASP A 109 -11.92 10.57 14.17
C ASP A 109 -10.89 9.77 13.34
N LEU A 110 -10.52 8.58 13.81
CA LEU A 110 -9.59 7.71 13.09
C LEU A 110 -10.25 7.06 11.87
N LEU A 111 -11.55 6.77 11.94
CA LEU A 111 -12.31 6.30 10.79
C LEU A 111 -12.42 7.38 9.69
N GLU A 112 -12.67 8.62 10.07
CA GLU A 112 -12.75 9.77 9.15
C GLU A 112 -11.42 9.99 8.43
N LYS A 113 -10.29 9.99 9.17
CA LYS A 113 -8.94 10.07 8.56
C LYS A 113 -8.69 8.97 7.53
N LEU A 114 -9.12 7.74 7.82
CA LEU A 114 -8.96 6.61 6.89
C LEU A 114 -9.80 6.78 5.61
N ASP A 115 -10.99 7.38 5.72
CA ASP A 115 -11.87 7.68 4.59
C ASP A 115 -11.30 8.82 3.73
N GLU A 116 -10.91 9.94 4.36
CA GLU A 116 -10.32 11.11 3.69
C GLU A 116 -9.05 10.78 2.90
N THR A 117 -8.26 9.84 3.41
CA THR A 117 -7.00 9.39 2.78
C THR A 117 -7.19 8.28 1.75
N GLY A 118 -8.41 7.77 1.57
CA GLY A 118 -8.70 6.66 0.66
C GLY A 118 -8.10 5.31 1.10
N LEU A 119 -7.60 5.20 2.34
CA LEU A 119 -7.07 3.95 2.90
C LEU A 119 -8.17 2.89 3.08
N ILE A 120 -9.41 3.34 3.32
CA ILE A 120 -10.58 2.51 3.17
C ILE A 120 -11.17 2.87 1.82
N VAL A 121 -10.75 2.17 0.75
CA VAL A 121 -11.57 2.16 -0.46
C VAL A 121 -12.87 1.48 -0.06
N ALA A 122 -13.90 2.28 0.19
CA ALA A 122 -15.26 1.80 0.36
C ALA A 122 -15.54 0.82 -0.78
N HIS A 123 -16.06 -0.36 -0.43
CA HIS A 123 -16.46 -1.42 -1.35
C HIS A 123 -17.04 -0.87 -2.66
N HIS A 124 -16.19 -0.74 -3.68
CA HIS A 124 -16.55 -0.65 -5.09
C HIS A 124 -15.48 -1.38 -5.90
N LEU A 125 -15.34 -2.68 -5.63
CA LEU A 125 -15.30 -3.76 -6.62
C LEU A 125 -16.03 -4.97 -6.03
#